data_AF-A0A8T3QEH5-F1
#
_entry.id   AF-A0A8T3QEH5-F1
#
_cell.length_a   1.000
_cell.length_b   1.000
_cell.length_c   1.000
_cell.angle_alpha   90.00
_cell.angle_beta   90.00
_cell.angle_gamma   90.00
#
_symmetry.space_group_name_H-M   'P 1'
#
loop_
_entity.id
_entity.type
_entity.pdbx_description
1 polymer ?
#
loop_
_entity_poly.entity_id
_entity_poly.type
_entity_poly.pdbx_seq_one_letter_code
_entity_poly.pdbx_strand_id
1 'polypeptide(L)'
;MATLPGVPMLAHGQIEGYAEKYGMEYCRAVLDEQPDPGLLERHERELFPLFRRRAWFAEATDFLLYDLIKGDGTVDQQVFAYSNGVGPTRSLVIYHDRLGTTAGTIRRSAAYLRKSPSGARQLVRRSLAEGLGLPDDPDVFIRCRDARTGLEHVRSCRDVWQHGLSFSLSAHEGHVFWEFSEVRDDSAGRWRRLTDALAGRGVPSLESAMHELRLDEPLQVSNSIRRSSEVGGAP
;
A
#
# COMPACT_ATOMS: atom_id res chain seq x y z
N MET A 1 -3.57 10.82 10.29
CA MET A 1 -3.00 12.18 10.24
C MET A 1 -1.50 12.23 9.95
N ALA A 2 -0.67 11.32 10.49
CA ALA A 2 0.79 11.32 10.26
C ALA A 2 1.21 11.30 8.77
N THR A 3 0.34 10.81 7.90
CA THR A 3 0.56 10.62 6.46
C THR A 3 -0.15 11.64 5.57
N LEU A 4 -0.90 12.60 6.14
CA LEU A 4 -1.52 13.68 5.36
C LEU A 4 -0.59 14.90 5.31
N PRO A 5 -0.62 15.74 4.27
CA PRO A 5 0.14 16.99 4.24
C PRO A 5 -0.20 17.92 5.43
N GLY A 6 0.78 18.71 5.89
CA GLY A 6 0.61 19.66 7.01
C GLY A 6 1.26 19.22 8.33
N VAL A 7 0.98 19.92 9.43
CA VAL A 7 1.57 19.60 10.74
C VAL A 7 0.63 18.67 11.51
N PRO A 8 1.01 17.41 11.78
CA PRO A 8 0.22 16.54 12.63
C PRO A 8 0.31 17.06 14.07
N MET A 9 -0.84 17.16 14.74
CA MET A 9 -0.90 17.50 16.16
C MET A 9 -1.26 16.24 16.94
N LEU A 10 -0.47 15.96 17.98
CA LEU A 10 -0.80 14.96 18.99
C LEU A 10 -1.18 15.72 20.25
N ALA A 11 -2.35 15.40 20.81
CA ALA A 11 -2.76 15.96 22.09
C ALA A 11 -1.93 15.35 23.23
N HIS A 12 -1.89 16.04 24.37
CA HIS A 12 -1.29 15.49 25.58
C HIS A 12 -1.96 14.16 25.95
N GLY A 13 -1.15 13.17 26.36
CA GLY A 13 -1.66 11.87 26.79
C GLY A 13 -2.20 10.99 25.67
N GLN A 14 -2.19 11.45 24.41
CA GLN A 14 -2.71 10.69 23.28
C GLN A 14 -1.86 9.46 22.95
N ILE A 15 -0.54 9.52 23.20
CA ILE A 15 0.36 8.38 23.00
C ILE A 15 0.19 7.37 24.16
N GLU A 16 0.10 7.90 25.38
CA GLU A 16 0.04 7.16 26.64
C GLU A 16 -1.34 6.56 26.94
N GLY A 17 -2.41 7.08 26.33
CA GLY A 17 -3.79 6.62 26.53
C GLY A 17 -4.49 7.24 27.74
N TYR A 18 -4.03 8.39 28.19
CA TYR A 18 -4.61 9.11 29.33
C TYR A 18 -6.05 9.56 29.04
N ALA A 19 -6.93 9.40 30.02
CA ALA A 19 -8.32 9.84 29.92
C ALA A 19 -8.46 11.32 30.28
N GLU A 20 -7.54 11.87 31.08
CA GLU A 20 -7.53 13.29 31.42
C GLU A 20 -7.25 14.13 30.16
N LYS A 21 -8.23 14.98 29.81
CA LYS A 21 -8.11 15.89 28.68
C LYS A 21 -7.52 17.21 29.14
N TYR A 22 -6.24 17.42 28.88
CA TYR A 22 -5.57 18.68 29.19
C TYR A 22 -5.81 19.71 28.08
N GLY A 23 -6.61 20.72 28.41
CA GLY A 23 -6.68 22.00 27.68
C GLY A 23 -5.73 23.05 28.26
N MET A 24 -5.71 24.25 27.67
CA MET A 24 -4.91 25.39 28.16
C MET A 24 -5.37 25.88 29.55
N GLU A 25 -6.52 25.42 30.03
CA GLU A 25 -7.08 25.74 31.33
C GLU A 25 -6.46 24.96 32.53
N TYR A 26 -5.60 23.96 32.28
CA TYR A 26 -5.00 23.15 33.35
C TYR A 26 -3.50 23.47 33.54
N CYS A 27 -3.12 23.86 34.76
CA CYS A 27 -1.72 24.15 35.10
C CYS A 27 -0.90 22.91 35.50
N ARG A 28 -1.55 21.79 35.82
CA ARG A 28 -0.91 20.51 36.22
C ARG A 28 -1.86 19.32 36.03
N ALA A 29 -1.27 18.12 35.94
CA ALA A 29 -1.99 16.86 36.04
C ALA A 29 -2.73 16.74 37.38
N VAL A 30 -3.98 16.29 37.34
CA VAL A 30 -4.80 16.06 38.55
C VAL A 30 -4.93 14.57 38.84
N LEU A 31 -4.95 13.74 37.79
CA LEU A 31 -4.98 12.29 37.92
C LEU A 31 -3.56 11.70 37.86
N ASP A 32 -3.31 10.68 38.68
CA ASP A 32 -2.10 9.85 38.61
C ASP A 32 -2.37 8.66 37.68
N GLU A 33 -2.43 8.95 36.39
CA GLU A 33 -2.65 7.95 35.34
C GLU A 33 -1.34 7.27 34.95
N GLN A 34 -1.41 5.95 34.75
CA GLN A 34 -0.28 5.17 34.24
C GLN A 34 -0.48 4.92 32.74
N PRO A 35 0.57 4.98 31.91
CA PRO A 35 0.45 4.71 30.48
C PRO A 35 -0.12 3.32 30.21
N ASP A 36 -0.97 3.20 29.20
CA ASP A 36 -1.40 1.90 28.67
C ASP A 36 -0.25 1.30 27.86
N PRO A 37 0.40 0.22 28.34
CA PRO A 37 1.55 -0.36 27.65
C PRO A 37 1.17 -0.95 26.27
N GLY A 38 -0.05 -1.46 26.11
CA GLY A 38 -0.51 -2.02 24.84
C GLY A 38 -0.76 -0.94 23.79
N LEU A 39 -1.29 0.21 24.22
CA LEU A 39 -1.46 1.36 23.34
C LEU A 39 -0.09 1.94 22.93
N LEU A 40 0.84 2.04 23.87
CA LEU A 40 2.19 2.53 23.60
C LEU A 40 2.92 1.63 22.59
N GLU A 41 2.94 0.31 22.81
CA GLU A 41 3.55 -0.65 21.90
C GLU A 41 2.92 -0.56 20.49
N ARG A 42 1.60 -0.39 20.43
CA ARG A 42 0.91 -0.20 19.15
C ARG A 42 1.35 1.08 18.44
N HIS A 43 1.50 2.19 19.16
CA HIS A 43 2.00 3.45 18.58
C HIS A 43 3.45 3.31 18.08
N GLU A 44 4.30 2.63 18.84
CA GLU A 44 5.68 2.34 18.45
C GLU A 44 5.76 1.52 17.17
N ARG A 45 4.87 0.54 17.02
CA ARG A 45 4.81 -0.31 15.82
C ARG A 45 4.18 0.41 14.62
N GLU A 46 3.06 1.11 14.80
CA GLU A 46 2.24 1.58 13.69
C GLU A 46 2.41 3.06 13.35
N LEU A 47 2.70 3.91 14.34
CA LEU A 47 2.66 5.37 14.19
C LEU A 47 4.06 5.99 14.15
N PHE A 48 4.96 5.59 15.05
CA PHE A 48 6.30 6.20 15.17
C PHE A 48 7.17 6.01 13.91
N PRO A 49 7.13 4.87 13.18
CA PRO A 49 7.84 4.75 11.91
C PRO A 49 7.38 5.79 10.87
N LEU A 50 6.09 6.13 10.87
CA LEU A 50 5.52 7.14 9.96
C LEU A 50 6.03 8.54 10.31
N PHE A 51 6.11 8.87 11.61
CA PHE A 51 6.69 10.15 12.05
C PHE A 51 8.18 10.27 11.74
N ARG A 52 8.97 9.20 11.93
CA ARG A 52 10.40 9.19 11.58
C ARG A 52 10.64 9.45 10.09
N ARG A 53 9.69 9.06 9.23
CA ARG A 53 9.75 9.26 7.77
C ARG A 53 8.75 10.30 7.27
N ARG A 54 8.38 11.25 8.13
CA ARG A 54 7.30 12.22 7.87
C ARG A 54 7.46 12.97 6.55
N ALA A 55 8.70 13.28 6.18
CA ALA A 55 9.04 13.96 4.92
C ALA A 55 8.48 13.26 3.67
N TRP A 56 8.26 11.93 3.71
CA TRP A 56 7.70 11.18 2.58
C TRP A 56 6.22 11.47 2.32
N PHE A 57 5.56 12.13 3.27
CA PHE A 57 4.12 12.38 3.24
C PHE A 57 3.74 13.86 3.44
N ALA A 58 4.72 14.74 3.66
CA ALA A 58 4.46 16.11 4.17
C ALA A 58 4.07 17.10 3.08
N GLU A 59 4.56 16.89 1.85
CA GLU A 59 4.37 17.81 0.74
C GLU A 59 2.96 17.72 0.14
N ALA A 60 2.46 18.85 -0.37
CA ALA A 60 1.17 18.90 -1.05
C ALA A 60 1.29 18.78 -2.58
N THR A 61 2.50 18.92 -3.13
CA THR A 61 2.74 19.05 -4.58
C THR A 61 2.32 17.80 -5.36
N ASP A 62 2.68 16.61 -4.87
CA ASP A 62 2.38 15.32 -5.50
C ASP A 62 1.28 14.53 -4.76
N PHE A 63 0.52 15.21 -3.88
CA PHE A 63 -0.58 14.59 -3.17
C PHE A 63 -1.75 14.33 -4.12
N LEU A 64 -2.19 13.07 -4.21
CA LEU A 64 -3.35 12.65 -4.99
C LEU A 64 -4.29 11.83 -4.14
N LEU A 65 -5.56 12.23 -4.09
CA LEU A 65 -6.65 11.47 -3.47
C LEU A 65 -7.31 10.58 -4.52
N TYR A 66 -7.65 9.35 -4.17
CA TYR A 66 -8.27 8.35 -5.05
C TYR A 66 -9.63 7.93 -4.51
N ASP A 67 -10.56 7.71 -5.44
CA ASP A 67 -11.85 7.08 -5.14
C ASP A 67 -11.67 5.55 -5.22
N LEU A 68 -12.06 4.83 -4.17
CA LEU A 68 -12.17 3.37 -4.23
C LEU A 68 -13.51 3.02 -4.91
N ILE A 69 -13.44 2.37 -6.07
CA ILE A 69 -14.62 1.96 -6.84
C ILE A 69 -14.97 0.51 -6.47
N LYS A 70 -16.16 0.29 -5.93
CA LYS A 70 -16.67 -1.05 -5.59
C LYS A 70 -17.08 -1.83 -6.86
N GLY A 71 -17.35 -3.12 -6.70
CA GLY A 71 -17.80 -4.00 -7.80
C GLY A 71 -19.10 -3.56 -8.49
N ASP A 72 -19.94 -2.77 -7.81
CA ASP A 72 -21.17 -2.17 -8.36
C ASP A 72 -20.92 -0.84 -9.12
N GLY A 73 -19.65 -0.41 -9.23
CA GLY A 73 -19.25 0.84 -9.89
C GLY A 73 -19.42 2.10 -9.03
N THR A 74 -19.92 1.99 -7.80
CA THR A 74 -20.09 3.13 -6.90
C THR A 74 -18.81 3.39 -6.09
N VAL A 75 -18.61 4.64 -5.68
CA VAL A 75 -17.50 5.05 -4.82
C VAL A 75 -17.79 4.63 -3.38
N ASP A 76 -16.82 3.99 -2.72
CA ASP A 76 -16.88 3.80 -1.28
C ASP A 76 -16.39 5.05 -0.54
N GLN A 77 -17.32 5.78 0.06
CA GLN A 77 -17.03 7.00 0.81
C GLN A 77 -16.35 6.75 2.17
N GLN A 78 -16.30 5.50 2.63
CA GLN A 78 -15.68 5.12 3.89
C GLN A 78 -14.22 4.69 3.72
N VAL A 79 -13.71 4.71 2.49
CA VAL A 79 -12.31 4.42 2.21
C VAL A 79 -11.60 5.69 1.79
N PHE A 80 -10.50 5.97 2.48
CA PHE A 80 -9.59 7.04 2.10
C PHE A 80 -8.34 6.43 1.50
N ALA A 81 -8.06 6.75 0.24
CA ALA A 81 -6.86 6.30 -0.46
C ALA A 81 -6.13 7.48 -1.07
N TYR A 82 -4.83 7.61 -0.82
CA TYR A 82 -4.03 8.70 -1.38
C TYR A 82 -2.57 8.30 -1.56
N SER A 83 -1.95 8.87 -2.59
CA SER A 83 -0.50 8.78 -2.78
C SER A 83 0.14 10.13 -2.50
N ASN A 84 1.41 10.08 -2.12
CA ASN A 84 2.24 11.26 -2.02
C ASN A 84 3.67 10.96 -2.44
N GLY A 85 4.47 11.99 -2.70
CA GLY A 85 5.86 11.84 -3.09
C GLY A 85 6.73 13.05 -2.76
N VAL A 86 8.03 12.77 -2.61
CA VAL A 86 9.08 13.77 -2.51
C VAL A 86 10.30 13.30 -3.32
N GLY A 87 10.67 14.07 -4.34
CA GLY A 87 11.71 13.66 -5.29
C GLY A 87 11.40 12.31 -5.95
N PRO A 88 12.24 11.27 -5.81
CA PRO A 88 11.94 9.92 -6.30
C PRO A 88 11.08 9.09 -5.35
N THR A 89 10.92 9.52 -4.09
CA THR A 89 10.22 8.74 -3.07
C THR A 89 8.71 8.81 -3.31
N ARG A 90 8.04 7.68 -3.16
CA ARG A 90 6.59 7.55 -3.31
C ARG A 90 6.00 6.84 -2.11
N SER A 91 4.74 7.12 -1.82
CA SER A 91 3.95 6.44 -0.80
C SER A 91 2.52 6.26 -1.30
N LEU A 92 1.85 5.21 -0.83
CA LEU A 92 0.43 4.97 -1.04
C LEU A 92 -0.18 4.56 0.29
N VAL A 93 -1.17 5.30 0.74
CA VAL A 93 -1.91 5.03 1.97
C VAL A 93 -3.35 4.73 1.62
N ILE A 94 -3.90 3.69 2.25
CA ILE A 94 -5.31 3.36 2.17
C ILE A 94 -5.79 2.95 3.56
N TYR A 95 -6.95 3.45 3.99
CA TYR A 95 -7.58 3.00 5.22
C TYR A 95 -9.10 3.04 5.12
N HIS A 96 -9.73 2.13 5.84
CA HIS A 96 -11.17 2.01 5.96
C HIS A 96 -11.63 2.64 7.28
N ASP A 97 -12.46 3.68 7.22
CA ASP A 97 -12.88 4.44 8.41
C ASP A 97 -14.11 3.86 9.11
N ARG A 98 -14.52 2.65 8.74
CA ARG A 98 -15.75 2.01 9.22
C ARG A 98 -15.50 0.64 9.84
N LEU A 99 -16.30 0.34 10.86
CA LEU A 99 -16.46 -1.00 11.43
C LEU A 99 -17.29 -1.86 10.45
N GLY A 100 -16.62 -2.47 9.48
CA GLY A 100 -17.21 -3.35 8.46
C GLY A 100 -16.17 -3.83 7.45
N THR A 101 -16.58 -4.59 6.43
CA THR A 101 -15.71 -5.02 5.33
C THR A 101 -16.09 -4.30 4.03
N THR A 102 -15.09 -4.00 3.19
CA THR A 102 -15.31 -3.45 1.85
C THR A 102 -14.28 -3.98 0.87
N ALA A 103 -14.60 -3.95 -0.42
CA ALA A 103 -13.68 -4.32 -1.48
C ALA A 103 -13.90 -3.46 -2.73
N GLY A 104 -12.81 -3.12 -3.39
CA GLY A 104 -12.85 -2.30 -4.60
C GLY A 104 -11.47 -1.97 -5.14
N THR A 105 -11.44 -1.10 -6.14
CA THR A 105 -10.23 -0.79 -6.90
C THR A 105 -9.99 0.71 -6.93
N ILE A 106 -8.75 1.10 -6.67
CA ILE A 106 -8.26 2.47 -6.89
C ILE A 106 -7.48 2.51 -8.21
N ARG A 107 -7.82 3.45 -9.09
CA ARG A 107 -7.17 3.57 -10.40
C ARG A 107 -6.95 5.00 -10.86
N ARG A 108 -7.91 5.88 -10.63
CA ARG A 108 -7.84 7.29 -11.02
C ARG A 108 -8.05 8.16 -9.79
N SER A 109 -7.33 9.27 -9.73
CA SER A 109 -7.51 10.26 -8.69
C SER A 109 -8.91 10.88 -8.78
N ALA A 110 -9.41 11.35 -7.66
CA ALA A 110 -10.44 12.36 -7.62
C ALA A 110 -10.03 13.54 -8.51
N ALA A 111 -11.01 14.24 -9.06
CA ALA A 111 -10.75 15.39 -9.91
C ALA A 111 -10.26 16.57 -9.07
N TYR A 112 -9.18 17.22 -9.50
CA TYR A 112 -8.64 18.40 -8.82
C TYR A 112 -8.27 19.49 -9.81
N LEU A 113 -8.21 20.74 -9.32
CA LEU A 113 -7.94 21.89 -10.15
C LEU A 113 -6.43 22.12 -10.28
N ARG A 114 -5.92 22.15 -11.50
CA ARG A 114 -4.54 22.51 -11.80
C ARG A 114 -4.49 23.84 -12.53
N LYS A 115 -3.63 24.75 -12.07
CA LYS A 115 -3.37 26.02 -12.74
C LYS A 115 -2.26 25.81 -13.77
N SER A 116 -2.50 26.17 -15.03
CA SER A 116 -1.48 26.17 -16.08
C SER A 116 -0.50 27.33 -15.89
N PRO A 117 0.67 27.31 -16.56
CA PRO A 117 1.59 28.46 -16.60
C PRO A 117 0.94 29.74 -17.13
N SER A 118 -0.03 29.61 -18.04
CA SER A 118 -0.82 30.73 -18.59
C SER A 118 -1.91 31.26 -17.64
N GLY A 119 -2.07 30.66 -16.46
CA GLY A 119 -3.06 31.06 -15.45
C GLY A 119 -4.44 30.44 -15.61
N ALA A 120 -4.70 29.69 -16.69
CA ALA A 120 -5.93 28.95 -16.90
C ALA A 120 -6.07 27.82 -15.86
N ARG A 121 -7.30 27.56 -15.42
CA ARG A 121 -7.62 26.50 -14.46
C ARG A 121 -8.25 25.33 -15.21
N GLN A 122 -7.65 24.15 -15.10
CA GLN A 122 -8.15 22.92 -15.72
C GLN A 122 -8.43 21.88 -14.65
N LEU A 123 -9.59 21.23 -14.75
CA LEU A 123 -9.90 20.06 -13.95
C LEU A 123 -9.12 18.87 -14.52
N VAL A 124 -8.29 18.24 -13.70
CA VAL A 124 -7.43 17.12 -14.11
C VAL A 124 -7.68 15.90 -13.22
N ARG A 125 -7.37 14.73 -13.76
CA ARG A 125 -7.27 13.46 -13.05
C ARG A 125 -5.98 12.78 -13.46
N ARG A 126 -5.32 12.12 -12.52
CA ARG A 126 -4.14 11.29 -12.78
C ARG A 126 -4.44 9.83 -12.48
N SER A 127 -3.79 8.91 -13.17
CA SER A 127 -3.84 7.49 -12.82
C SER A 127 -3.04 7.23 -11.54
N LEU A 128 -3.31 6.10 -10.90
CA LEU A 128 -2.51 5.61 -9.77
C LEU A 128 -1.06 5.39 -10.19
N ALA A 129 -0.84 4.81 -11.37
CA ALA A 129 0.50 4.58 -11.91
C ALA A 129 1.27 5.89 -12.13
N GLU A 130 0.61 6.94 -12.65
CA GLU A 130 1.19 8.28 -12.78
C GLU A 130 1.52 8.90 -11.41
N GLY A 131 0.66 8.71 -10.41
CA GLY A 131 0.89 9.20 -9.05
C GLY A 131 2.09 8.54 -8.39
N LEU A 132 2.24 7.23 -8.59
CA LEU A 132 3.37 6.44 -8.12
C LEU A 132 4.61 6.54 -9.01
N GLY A 133 4.55 7.26 -10.14
CA GLY A 133 5.67 7.42 -11.06
C GLY A 133 6.12 6.12 -11.74
N LEU A 134 5.21 5.17 -11.95
CA LEU A 134 5.55 3.86 -12.50
C LEU A 134 5.74 3.91 -14.03
N PRO A 135 6.73 3.19 -14.61
CA PRO A 135 6.85 3.04 -16.05
C PRO A 135 5.69 2.21 -16.61
N ASP A 136 5.24 2.51 -17.83
CA ASP A 136 4.29 1.67 -18.57
C ASP A 136 5.06 0.61 -19.38
N ASP A 137 5.67 -0.34 -18.66
CA ASP A 137 6.49 -1.41 -19.23
C ASP A 137 5.99 -2.78 -18.72
N PRO A 138 5.63 -3.73 -19.62
CA PRO A 138 5.14 -5.06 -19.24
C PRO A 138 6.18 -5.98 -18.59
N ASP A 139 7.46 -5.63 -18.68
CA ASP A 139 8.56 -6.38 -18.08
C ASP A 139 9.08 -5.72 -16.79
N VAL A 140 8.44 -4.65 -16.32
CA VAL A 140 8.79 -3.99 -15.05
C VAL A 140 7.72 -4.25 -14.00
N PHE A 141 8.20 -4.61 -12.81
CA PHE A 141 7.41 -4.84 -11.62
C PHE A 141 7.81 -3.84 -10.55
N ILE A 142 6.85 -3.46 -9.72
CA ILE A 142 7.07 -2.59 -8.59
C ILE A 142 7.00 -3.41 -7.30
N ARG A 143 8.05 -3.28 -6.48
CA ARG A 143 8.09 -3.81 -5.12
C ARG A 143 7.80 -2.69 -4.14
N CYS A 144 7.13 -3.00 -3.05
CA CYS A 144 6.95 -2.08 -1.93
C CYS A 144 6.79 -2.85 -0.62
N ARG A 145 6.93 -2.15 0.49
CA ARG A 145 6.65 -2.68 1.83
C ARG A 145 5.44 -1.98 2.43
N ASP A 146 4.56 -2.72 3.10
CA ASP A 146 3.54 -2.14 3.96
C ASP A 146 4.15 -1.85 5.34
N ALA A 147 4.21 -0.58 5.74
CA ALA A 147 4.76 -0.14 7.01
C ALA A 147 4.02 -0.71 8.22
N ARG A 148 2.72 -1.04 8.07
CA ARG A 148 1.88 -1.51 9.18
C ARG A 148 2.08 -2.99 9.49
N THR A 149 2.29 -3.80 8.45
CA THR A 149 2.41 -5.26 8.57
C THR A 149 3.85 -5.75 8.38
N GLY A 150 4.73 -4.92 7.82
CA GLY A 150 6.10 -5.30 7.44
C GLY A 150 6.20 -6.14 6.18
N LEU A 151 5.06 -6.56 5.60
CA LEU A 151 5.02 -7.44 4.42
C LEU A 151 5.50 -6.70 3.17
N GLU A 152 6.22 -7.44 2.33
CA GLU A 152 6.61 -7.03 0.99
C GLU A 152 5.58 -7.46 -0.04
N HIS A 153 5.34 -6.59 -1.01
CA HIS A 153 4.41 -6.80 -2.10
C HIS A 153 5.11 -6.57 -3.42
N VAL A 154 4.70 -7.30 -4.45
CA VAL A 154 5.11 -7.08 -5.84
C VAL A 154 3.88 -6.95 -6.73
N ARG A 155 3.95 -6.07 -7.73
CA ARG A 155 2.88 -5.84 -8.72
C ARG A 155 3.49 -5.59 -10.09
N SER A 156 2.84 -6.08 -11.14
CA SER A 156 3.14 -5.69 -12.52
C SER A 156 2.83 -4.21 -12.72
N CYS A 157 3.79 -3.42 -13.22
CA CYS A 157 3.55 -2.00 -13.50
C CYS A 157 2.46 -1.83 -14.56
N ARG A 158 2.47 -2.69 -15.59
CA ARG A 158 1.46 -2.74 -16.65
C ARG A 158 0.05 -2.97 -16.10
N ASP A 159 -0.10 -3.86 -15.14
CA ASP A 159 -1.42 -4.13 -14.54
C ASP A 159 -1.92 -2.93 -13.74
N VAL A 160 -1.03 -2.22 -13.03
CA VAL A 160 -1.40 -0.99 -12.31
C VAL A 160 -1.85 0.10 -13.28
N TRP A 161 -1.21 0.23 -14.45
CA TRP A 161 -1.64 1.16 -15.50
C TRP A 161 -3.02 0.82 -16.07
N GLN A 162 -3.26 -0.46 -16.37
CA GLN A 162 -4.48 -0.91 -17.02
C GLN A 162 -5.66 -1.00 -16.06
N HIS A 163 -5.45 -1.55 -14.87
CA HIS A 163 -6.50 -1.96 -13.95
C HIS A 163 -6.47 -1.21 -12.61
N GLY A 164 -5.34 -0.61 -12.23
CA GLY A 164 -5.16 0.00 -10.90
C GLY A 164 -4.77 -1.03 -9.85
N LEU A 165 -5.11 -0.77 -8.58
CA LEU A 165 -4.88 -1.70 -7.46
C LEU A 165 -6.20 -2.03 -6.76
N SER A 166 -6.48 -3.31 -6.62
CA SER A 166 -7.64 -3.82 -5.89
C SER A 166 -7.29 -4.12 -4.43
N PHE A 167 -8.24 -3.83 -3.55
CA PHE A 167 -8.14 -4.01 -2.10
C PHE A 167 -9.40 -4.70 -1.58
N SER A 168 -9.21 -5.54 -0.56
CA SER A 168 -10.27 -6.02 0.33
C SER A 168 -9.87 -5.63 1.73
N LEU A 169 -10.66 -4.81 2.39
CA LEU A 169 -10.36 -4.17 3.66
C LEU A 169 -11.39 -4.59 4.71
N SER A 170 -10.88 -5.04 5.84
CA SER A 170 -11.64 -5.35 7.05
C SER A 170 -11.95 -4.09 7.86
N ALA A 171 -12.55 -4.27 9.04
CA ALA A 171 -12.92 -3.17 9.91
C ALA A 171 -11.69 -2.40 10.38
N HIS A 172 -11.67 -1.09 10.13
CA HIS A 172 -10.55 -0.20 10.47
C HIS A 172 -9.18 -0.65 9.91
N GLU A 173 -9.19 -1.49 8.87
CA GLU A 173 -7.98 -1.94 8.22
C GLU A 173 -7.37 -0.81 7.39
N GLY A 174 -6.05 -0.77 7.36
CA GLY A 174 -5.31 0.16 6.52
C GLY A 174 -3.92 -0.35 6.22
N HIS A 175 -3.37 0.17 5.12
CA HIS A 175 -2.04 -0.12 4.63
C HIS A 175 -1.30 1.19 4.36
N VAL A 176 0.01 1.16 4.61
CA VAL A 176 0.91 2.27 4.27
C VAL A 176 2.05 1.70 3.44
N PHE A 177 1.88 1.70 2.13
CA PHE A 177 2.92 1.23 1.21
C PHE A 177 3.97 2.32 1.01
N TRP A 178 5.22 1.93 1.15
CA TRP A 178 6.39 2.78 0.96
C TRP A 178 7.58 1.94 0.45
N GLU A 179 8.76 2.57 0.34
CA GLU A 179 9.97 1.89 -0.16
C GLU A 179 9.73 1.28 -1.54
N PHE A 180 9.06 2.03 -2.42
CA PHE A 180 8.82 1.60 -3.79
C PHE A 180 10.15 1.45 -4.54
N SER A 181 10.37 0.29 -5.14
CA SER A 181 11.52 0.02 -6.00
C SER A 181 11.12 -0.80 -7.22
N GLU A 182 11.55 -0.37 -8.39
CA GLU A 182 11.33 -1.09 -9.64
C GLU A 182 12.30 -2.28 -9.76
N VAL A 183 11.79 -3.40 -10.29
CA VAL A 183 12.58 -4.55 -10.68
C VAL A 183 12.16 -4.99 -12.07
N ARG A 184 13.13 -5.32 -12.92
CA ARG A 184 12.85 -5.84 -14.25
C ARG A 184 12.81 -7.36 -14.23
N ASP A 185 11.88 -7.92 -14.98
CA ASP A 185 11.84 -9.35 -15.20
C ASP A 185 13.03 -9.82 -16.02
N ASP A 186 13.36 -11.09 -15.83
CA ASP A 186 14.39 -11.75 -16.61
C ASP A 186 13.77 -12.62 -17.71
N SER A 187 14.62 -13.21 -18.55
CA SER A 187 14.19 -14.09 -19.63
C SER A 187 13.42 -15.33 -19.16
N ALA A 188 13.54 -15.70 -17.88
CA ALA A 188 12.81 -16.82 -17.27
C ALA A 188 11.46 -16.38 -16.65
N GLY A 189 11.08 -15.10 -16.77
CA GLY A 189 9.79 -14.57 -16.34
C GLY A 189 9.51 -14.80 -14.86
N ARG A 190 10.55 -14.74 -14.02
CA ARG A 190 10.45 -15.12 -12.60
C ARG A 190 9.59 -14.15 -11.81
N TRP A 191 9.69 -12.85 -12.06
CA TRP A 191 8.87 -11.85 -11.37
C TRP A 191 7.40 -11.94 -11.77
N ARG A 192 7.11 -12.22 -13.05
CA ARG A 192 5.75 -12.51 -13.51
C ARG A 192 5.15 -13.70 -12.77
N ARG A 193 5.84 -14.85 -12.77
CA ARG A 193 5.37 -16.06 -12.09
C ARG A 193 5.17 -15.87 -10.59
N LEU A 194 6.08 -15.18 -9.92
CA LEU A 194 5.93 -14.86 -8.50
C LEU A 194 4.72 -13.95 -8.26
N THR A 195 4.54 -12.92 -9.09
CA THR A 195 3.40 -11.99 -8.98
C THR A 195 2.07 -12.73 -9.16
N ASP A 196 1.99 -13.62 -10.15
CA ASP A 196 0.81 -14.46 -10.41
C ASP A 196 0.52 -15.40 -9.22
N ALA A 197 1.55 -16.07 -8.69
CA ALA A 197 1.41 -16.98 -7.55
C ALA A 197 1.01 -16.27 -6.24
N LEU A 198 1.47 -15.03 -6.04
CA LEU A 198 1.08 -14.23 -4.89
C LEU A 198 -0.34 -13.68 -5.03
N ALA A 199 -0.82 -13.45 -6.25
CA ALA A 199 -2.17 -12.95 -6.54
C ALA A 199 -2.54 -11.72 -5.69
N GLY A 200 -1.58 -10.80 -5.53
CA GLY A 200 -1.75 -9.60 -4.71
C GLY A 200 -1.42 -9.74 -3.23
N ARG A 201 -1.23 -10.95 -2.69
CA ARG A 201 -0.88 -11.14 -1.27
C ARG A 201 0.52 -10.57 -0.96
N GLY A 202 0.69 -10.10 0.27
CA GLY A 202 2.00 -9.72 0.82
C GLY A 202 2.72 -10.93 1.40
N VAL A 203 4.05 -10.89 1.40
CA VAL A 203 4.92 -11.92 1.99
C VAL A 203 5.97 -11.29 2.89
N PRO A 204 6.50 -12.01 3.90
CA PRO A 204 7.55 -11.46 4.76
C PRO A 204 8.82 -11.04 3.99
N SER A 205 9.15 -11.77 2.92
CA SER A 205 10.31 -11.50 2.05
C SER A 205 10.02 -11.98 0.63
N LEU A 206 10.09 -11.07 -0.35
CA LEU A 206 10.00 -11.44 -1.76
C LEU A 206 11.19 -12.28 -2.23
N GLU A 207 12.35 -12.11 -1.61
CA GLU A 207 13.54 -12.89 -1.92
C GLU A 207 13.37 -14.36 -1.50
N SER A 208 12.86 -14.60 -0.28
CA SER A 208 12.57 -15.96 0.20
C SER A 208 11.49 -16.64 -0.65
N ALA A 209 10.41 -15.92 -0.96
CA ALA A 209 9.35 -16.41 -1.84
C ALA A 209 9.86 -16.72 -3.26
N MET A 210 10.78 -15.91 -3.78
CA MET A 210 11.45 -16.16 -5.06
C MET A 210 12.32 -17.42 -5.02
N HIS A 211 12.99 -17.69 -3.90
CA HIS A 211 13.79 -18.90 -3.72
C HIS A 211 12.91 -20.15 -3.67
N GLU A 212 11.79 -20.12 -2.94
CA GLU A 212 10.82 -21.22 -2.88
C GLU A 212 10.25 -21.56 -4.26
N LEU A 213 9.91 -20.55 -5.06
CA LEU A 213 9.41 -20.74 -6.42
C LEU A 213 10.41 -21.50 -7.32
N ARG A 214 11.72 -21.33 -7.10
CA ARG A 214 12.78 -22.07 -7.81
C ARG A 214 12.88 -23.53 -7.35
N LEU A 215 12.53 -23.83 -6.11
CA LEU A 215 12.57 -25.19 -5.57
C LEU A 215 11.39 -26.04 -6.06
N ASP A 216 10.27 -25.41 -6.44
CA ASP A 216 9.12 -26.10 -7.04
C ASP A 216 9.30 -26.40 -8.54
N GLU A 217 10.25 -25.72 -9.21
CA GLU A 217 10.56 -25.87 -10.64
C GLU A 217 10.99 -27.30 -11.06
N PRO A 218 11.81 -28.05 -10.31
CA PRO A 218 12.23 -29.40 -10.68
C PRO A 218 11.12 -30.47 -10.57
N LEU A 219 10.10 -30.26 -9.74
CA LEU A 219 9.10 -31.30 -9.45
C LEU A 219 8.00 -31.42 -10.52
N GLN A 220 7.71 -30.33 -11.23
CA GLN A 220 6.72 -30.32 -12.32
C GLN A 220 7.21 -31.06 -13.58
N VAL A 221 8.52 -31.00 -13.88
CA VAL A 221 9.12 -31.69 -15.05
C VAL A 221 9.20 -33.21 -14.82
N SER A 222 9.45 -33.66 -13.58
CA SER A 222 9.48 -35.08 -13.25
C SER A 222 8.09 -35.76 -13.29
N ASN A 223 7.01 -35.01 -13.08
CA ASN A 223 5.64 -35.55 -13.13
C ASN A 223 5.06 -35.61 -14.56
N SER A 224 5.56 -34.80 -15.50
CA SER A 224 5.18 -34.89 -16.92
C SER A 224 5.89 -36.03 -17.65
N ILE A 225 7.10 -36.40 -17.22
CA ILE A 225 7.84 -37.54 -17.78
C ILE A 225 7.24 -38.88 -17.32
N ARG A 226 6.79 -39.00 -16.06
CA ARG A 226 6.16 -40.24 -15.56
C ARG A 226 4.78 -40.56 -16.15
N ARG A 227 3.99 -39.54 -16.52
CA ARG A 227 2.70 -39.78 -17.21
C ARG A 227 2.83 -40.18 -18.68
N SER A 228 4.00 -39.93 -19.28
CA SER A 228 4.26 -40.26 -20.69
C SER A 228 4.71 -41.71 -20.89
N SER A 229 5.21 -42.36 -19.83
CA SER A 229 5.71 -43.75 -19.85
C SER A 229 4.63 -44.80 -19.54
N GLU A 230 3.42 -44.42 -19.11
CA GLU A 230 2.34 -45.35 -18.75
C GLU A 230 1.33 -45.59 -19.88
N VAL A 231 1.41 -44.86 -21.01
CA VAL A 231 0.46 -44.99 -22.14
C VAL A 231 1.04 -45.83 -23.31
N GLY A 232 2.29 -46.28 -23.21
CA GLY A 232 2.99 -47.03 -24.25
C GLY A 232 3.20 -48.50 -23.93
N GLY A 233 2.15 -49.27 -23.66
CA GLY A 233 2.32 -50.71 -23.47
C GLY A 233 1.05 -51.50 -23.20
N ALA A 234 0.35 -51.91 -24.25
CA ALA A 234 -0.31 -53.22 -24.30
C ALA A 234 -0.57 -53.62 -25.78
N PRO A 235 -0.38 -54.90 -26.14
CA PRO A 235 -0.43 -55.42 -27.51
C PRO A 235 -1.85 -55.60 -28.07
#